data_AF-A0A292SHP1-F1
#
_entry.id   AF-A0A292SHP1-F1
#
_cell.length_a   1.000
_cell.length_b   1.000
_cell.length_c   1.000
_cell.angle_alpha   90.00
_cell.angle_beta   90.00
_cell.angle_gamma   90.00
#
_symmetry.space_group_name_H-M   'P 1'
#
loop_
_entity.id
_entity.type
_entity.pdbx_description
1 polymer ?
#
loop_
_entity_poly.entity_id
_entity_poly.type
_entity_poly.pdbx_seq_one_letter_code
_entity_poly.pdbx_strand_id
1 'polypeptide(L)'
;MKKFIIISIICSFIVCNVSFAYDKHYIKNSKGQTTGYTKTYSNGKTVQYNKKGQVEYTYKKDSTGKITKYSKTGKKLETYK
;
A
#
# COMPACT_ATOMS: atom_id res chain seq x y z
N MET A 1 20.74 -29.05 22.26
CA MET A 1 19.74 -27.99 22.55
C MET A 1 20.13 -26.61 22.00
N LYS A 2 21.36 -26.11 22.19
CA LYS A 2 21.79 -24.77 21.69
C LYS A 2 21.63 -24.55 20.17
N LYS A 3 21.87 -25.57 19.33
CA LYS A 3 21.74 -25.46 17.86
C LYS A 3 20.30 -25.23 17.38
N PHE A 4 19.30 -25.82 18.06
CA PHE A 4 17.88 -25.62 17.73
C PHE A 4 17.38 -24.22 18.12
N ILE A 5 17.90 -23.66 19.22
CA ILE A 5 17.59 -22.29 19.64
C ILE A 5 18.12 -21.27 18.62
N ILE A 6 19.34 -21.48 18.11
CA ILE A 6 19.93 -20.62 17.07
C ILE A 6 19.11 -20.65 15.78
N ILE A 7 18.68 -21.84 15.33
CA ILE A 7 17.82 -21.98 14.14
C ILE A 7 16.46 -21.30 14.33
N SER A 8 15.85 -21.42 15.51
CA SER A 8 14.58 -20.73 15.83
C SER A 8 14.72 -19.21 15.79
N ILE A 9 15.81 -18.66 16.31
CA ILE A 9 16.07 -17.21 16.29
C ILE A 9 16.28 -16.72 14.84
N ILE A 10 17.07 -17.44 14.04
CA ILE A 10 17.31 -17.09 12.62
C ILE A 10 15.99 -17.14 11.83
N CYS A 11 15.15 -18.15 12.06
CA CYS A 11 13.85 -18.27 11.40
C CYS A 11 12.95 -17.06 11.74
N SER A 12 12.97 -16.62 13.01
CA SER A 12 12.20 -15.47 13.50
C SER A 12 12.60 -14.14 12.81
N PHE A 13 13.88 -13.95 12.49
CA PHE A 13 14.35 -12.76 11.77
C PHE A 13 13.95 -12.75 10.29
N ILE A 14 13.73 -13.92 9.68
CA ILE A 14 13.34 -14.05 8.27
C ILE A 14 11.85 -13.77 8.07
N VAL A 15 10.96 -14.23 8.97
CA VAL A 15 9.51 -14.05 8.81
C VAL A 15 9.05 -12.60 9.07
N CYS A 16 9.79 -11.82 9.87
CA CYS A 16 9.39 -10.46 10.23
C CYS A 16 9.58 -9.40 9.13
N ASN A 17 10.25 -9.74 8.02
CA ASN A 17 10.56 -8.80 6.95
C ASN A 17 9.68 -8.95 5.71
N VAL A 18 8.41 -9.34 5.86
CA VAL A 18 7.41 -9.16 4.78
C VAL A 18 7.03 -7.69 4.71
N SER A 19 8.00 -6.82 4.43
CA SER A 19 7.72 -5.48 3.97
C SER A 19 7.10 -5.63 2.58
N PHE A 20 5.77 -5.54 2.48
CA PHE A 20 5.11 -5.50 1.19
C PHE A 20 5.76 -4.41 0.36
N ALA A 21 6.50 -4.80 -0.68
CA ALA A 21 7.09 -3.84 -1.61
C ALA A 21 5.96 -3.01 -2.21
N TYR A 22 6.00 -1.71 -1.97
CA TYR A 22 5.10 -0.76 -2.59
C TYR A 22 5.92 0.33 -3.27
N ASP A 23 5.45 0.78 -4.42
CA ASP A 23 5.93 2.00 -5.03
C ASP A 23 5.19 3.20 -4.39
N LYS A 24 5.93 4.26 -4.05
CA LYS A 24 5.39 5.45 -3.38
C LYS A 24 5.51 6.66 -4.28
N HIS A 25 4.37 7.25 -4.63
CA HIS A 25 4.31 8.45 -5.45
C HIS A 25 3.76 9.64 -4.66
N TYR A 26 4.42 10.80 -4.75
CA TYR A 26 3.98 12.01 -4.05
C TYR A 26 3.04 12.84 -4.92
N ILE A 27 1.90 13.24 -4.36
CA ILE A 27 0.96 14.15 -5.01
C ILE A 27 1.36 15.57 -4.64
N LYS A 28 1.65 16.40 -5.63
CA LYS A 28 2.05 17.80 -5.45
C LYS A 28 1.00 18.75 -6.03
N ASN A 29 0.83 19.91 -5.41
CA ASN A 29 0.02 21.00 -5.96
C ASN A 29 0.80 21.79 -7.04
N SER A 30 0.15 22.78 -7.65
CA SER A 30 0.78 23.67 -8.66
C SER A 30 1.98 24.45 -8.16
N LYS A 31 2.14 24.60 -6.83
CA LYS A 31 3.30 25.23 -6.18
C LYS A 31 4.41 24.23 -5.83
N GLY A 32 4.27 22.97 -6.23
CA GLY A 32 5.23 21.89 -5.94
C GLY A 32 5.18 21.32 -4.52
N GLN A 33 4.21 21.76 -3.69
CA GLN A 33 4.07 21.29 -2.32
C GLN A 33 3.35 19.95 -2.26
N THR A 34 3.86 19.02 -1.47
CA THR A 34 3.22 17.71 -1.24
C THR A 34 1.89 17.86 -0.51
N THR A 35 0.81 17.44 -1.15
CA THR A 35 -0.55 17.42 -0.57
C THR A 35 -0.97 16.03 -0.10
N GLY A 36 -0.28 14.99 -0.59
CA GLY A 36 -0.52 13.61 -0.22
C GLY A 36 0.47 12.68 -0.91
N TYR A 37 0.22 11.37 -0.81
CA TYR A 37 0.99 10.36 -1.53
C TYR A 37 0.14 9.13 -1.78
N THR A 38 0.54 8.33 -2.76
CA THR A 38 -0.01 7.00 -3.00
C THR A 38 1.01 5.92 -2.64
N LYS A 39 0.51 4.74 -2.29
CA LYS A 39 1.27 3.50 -2.23
C LYS A 39 0.64 2.49 -3.17
N THR A 40 1.36 2.02 -4.16
CA THR A 40 0.91 1.00 -5.11
C THR A 40 1.61 -0.31 -4.81
N TYR A 41 0.82 -1.35 -4.60
CA TYR A 41 1.29 -2.70 -4.27
C TYR A 41 1.32 -3.56 -5.52
N SER A 42 2.17 -4.58 -5.53
CA SER A 42 2.35 -5.52 -6.65
C SER A 42 1.05 -6.23 -7.09
N ASN A 43 0.07 -6.33 -6.19
CA ASN A 43 -1.25 -6.91 -6.48
C ASN A 43 -2.24 -5.93 -7.14
N GLY A 44 -1.78 -4.76 -7.60
CA GLY A 44 -2.63 -3.77 -8.27
C GLY A 44 -3.54 -2.96 -7.34
N LYS A 45 -3.35 -3.06 -6.02
CA LYS A 45 -3.97 -2.16 -5.04
C LYS A 45 -3.17 -0.86 -4.96
N THR A 46 -3.86 0.29 -4.99
CA THR A 46 -3.26 1.59 -4.69
C THR A 46 -4.01 2.25 -3.53
N VAL A 47 -3.29 2.76 -2.53
CA VAL A 47 -3.88 3.49 -1.41
C VAL A 47 -3.42 4.93 -1.45
N GLN A 48 -4.35 5.88 -1.41
CA GLN A 48 -4.07 7.30 -1.35
C GLN A 48 -4.16 7.82 0.07
N TYR A 49 -3.15 8.58 0.47
CA TYR A 49 -3.01 9.19 1.78
C TYR A 49 -2.94 10.70 1.64
N ASN A 50 -3.55 11.41 2.58
CA ASN A 50 -3.35 12.85 2.70
C ASN A 50 -1.96 13.16 3.28
N LYS A 51 -1.59 14.45 3.32
CA LYS A 51 -0.30 14.90 3.90
C LYS A 51 -0.06 14.46 5.36
N LYS A 52 -1.11 14.11 6.11
CA LYS A 52 -1.02 13.63 7.50
C LYS A 52 -0.85 12.10 7.58
N GLY A 53 -0.79 11.41 6.44
CA GLY A 53 -0.68 9.95 6.39
C GLY A 53 -1.98 9.20 6.65
N GLN A 54 -3.13 9.88 6.60
CA GLN A 54 -4.44 9.25 6.75
C GLN A 54 -4.96 8.79 5.39
N VAL A 55 -5.60 7.63 5.34
CA VAL A 55 -6.19 7.08 4.12
C VAL A 55 -7.38 7.94 3.69
N GLU A 56 -7.36 8.38 2.44
CA GLU A 56 -8.50 9.05 1.80
C GLU A 56 -9.28 8.07 0.93
N TYR A 57 -8.57 7.33 0.09
CA TYR A 57 -9.15 6.42 -0.90
C TYR A 57 -8.31 5.15 -1.08
N THR A 58 -8.96 4.10 -1.53
CA THR A 58 -8.32 2.88 -2.05
C THR A 58 -8.79 2.62 -3.46
N TYR A 59 -7.87 2.21 -4.33
CA TYR A 59 -8.12 1.82 -5.70
C TYR A 59 -7.74 0.35 -5.85
N LYS A 60 -8.57 -0.42 -6.54
CA LYS A 60 -8.28 -1.82 -6.89
C LYS A 60 -8.41 -2.00 -8.39
N LYS A 61 -7.36 -2.52 -9.01
CA LYS A 61 -7.39 -2.96 -10.41
C LYS A 61 -7.75 -4.43 -10.47
N ASP A 62 -8.74 -4.79 -11.28
CA ASP A 62 -9.03 -6.19 -11.56
C ASP A 62 -8.19 -6.72 -12.74
N SER A 63 -8.33 -8.01 -13.04
CA SER A 63 -7.60 -8.67 -14.12
C SER A 63 -7.94 -8.13 -15.51
N THR A 64 -9.07 -7.44 -15.68
CA THR A 64 -9.47 -6.80 -16.93
C THR A 64 -8.93 -5.38 -17.08
N GLY A 65 -8.21 -4.89 -16.07
CA GLY A 65 -7.64 -3.55 -16.03
C GLY A 65 -8.57 -2.48 -15.46
N LYS A 66 -9.82 -2.83 -15.14
CA LYS A 66 -10.82 -1.91 -14.59
C LYS A 66 -10.44 -1.52 -13.16
N ILE A 67 -10.51 -0.23 -12.86
CA ILE A 67 -10.10 0.35 -11.58
C ILE A 67 -11.33 0.79 -10.79
N THR A 68 -11.52 0.24 -9.60
CA THR A 68 -12.60 0.64 -8.69
C THR A 68 -12.05 1.49 -7.55
N LYS A 69 -12.66 2.66 -7.32
CA LYS A 69 -12.36 3.55 -6.20
C LYS A 69 -13.28 3.25 -5.02
N TYR A 70 -12.69 3.19 -3.84
CA TYR A 70 -13.35 2.96 -2.56
C TYR A 70 -13.05 4.11 -1.60
N SER A 71 -14.04 4.45 -0.76
CA SER A 71 -13.85 5.37 0.36
C SER A 71 -12.88 4.80 1.40
N LYS A 72 -12.45 5.63 2.35
CA LYS A 72 -11.69 5.19 3.54
C LYS A 72 -12.38 4.08 4.36
N THR A 73 -13.72 3.96 4.27
CA THR A 73 -14.51 2.92 4.94
C THR A 73 -14.75 1.67 4.09
N GLY A 74 -14.21 1.62 2.87
CA GLY A 74 -14.38 0.49 1.96
C GLY A 74 -15.66 0.51 1.13
N LYS A 75 -16.46 1.58 1.19
CA LYS A 75 -17.64 1.75 0.32
C LYS A 75 -17.16 2.01 -1.12
N LYS A 76 -17.68 1.26 -2.08
CA LYS A 76 -17.46 1.52 -3.50
C LYS A 76 -18.02 2.90 -3.86
N LEU A 77 -17.21 3.73 -4.51
CA LEU A 77 -17.59 5.06 -4.96
C LEU A 77 -17.77 5.08 -6.47
N GLU A 78 -16.72 4.73 -7.20
CA GLU A 78 -16.66 4.90 -8.65
C GLU A 78 -15.89 3.77 -9.32
N THR A 79 -16.03 3.65 -10.63
CA THR A 79 -15.28 2.68 -11.42
C THR A 79 -14.90 3.25 -12.78
N TYR A 80 -13.65 3.04 -13.16
CA TYR A 80 -13.03 3.52 -14.39
C TYR A 80 -12.60 2.32 -15.23
N LYS A 81 -12.66 2.46 -16.56
CA LYS A 81 -12.18 1.47 -17.53
C LYS A 81 -11.15 2.13 -18.43
#